data_AF-A0A3A8WB85-F1
#
_entry.id   AF-A0A3A8WB85-F1
#
_cell.length_a   1.000
_cell.length_b   1.000
_cell.length_c   1.000
_cell.angle_alpha   90.00
_cell.angle_beta   90.00
_cell.angle_gamma   90.00
#
_symmetry.space_group_name_H-M   'P 1'
#
loop_
_entity.id
_entity.type
_entity.pdbx_description
1 polymer ?
#
loop_
_entity_poly.entity_id
_entity_poly.type
_entity_poly.pdbx_seq_one_letter_code
_entity_poly.pdbx_strand_id
1 'polypeptide(L)' 'MANTVSKEMIIADMLQVDPGIAPILMASGMHCIGCPSAQGESLEEAAIVHGLDAGELVDTVNTYLAKKETQA' A
#
# COMPACT_ATOMS: atom_id res chain seq x y z
N MET A 1 0.49 -10.00 -15.17
CA MET A 1 1.79 -9.85 -14.49
C MET A 1 1.41 -9.61 -13.06
N ALA A 2 1.59 -10.59 -12.19
CA ALA A 2 1.15 -10.47 -10.80
C ALA A 2 1.99 -9.38 -10.13
N ASN A 3 1.44 -8.18 -10.02
CA ASN A 3 2.11 -7.07 -9.36
C ASN A 3 1.94 -7.26 -7.85
N THR A 4 2.70 -8.18 -7.26
CA THR A 4 2.79 -8.30 -5.81
C THR A 4 3.62 -7.16 -5.26
N VAL A 5 3.09 -6.46 -4.27
CA VAL A 5 3.78 -5.40 -3.56
C VAL A 5 4.42 -5.94 -2.27
N SER A 6 5.46 -5.27 -1.79
CA SER A 6 6.15 -5.58 -0.54
C SER A 6 6.16 -4.37 0.40
N LYS A 7 6.38 -4.61 1.70
CA LYS A 7 6.42 -3.55 2.72
C LYS A 7 7.61 -2.60 2.59
N GLU A 8 8.64 -3.05 1.89
CA GLU A 8 9.88 -2.32 1.59
C GLU A 8 9.66 -1.34 0.44
N MET A 9 8.61 -1.56 -0.36
CA MET A 9 8.29 -0.75 -1.53
C MET A 9 7.92 0.67 -1.12
N ILE A 10 8.36 1.62 -1.94
CA ILE A 10 8.02 3.03 -1.77
C ILE A 10 6.53 3.21 -2.04
N ILE A 11 5.86 3.95 -1.17
CA ILE A 11 4.42 4.21 -1.27
C ILE A 11 4.05 4.78 -2.65
N ALA A 12 4.82 5.74 -3.16
CA ALA A 12 4.59 6.29 -4.50
C ALA A 12 4.58 5.20 -5.59
N ASP A 13 5.51 4.24 -5.53
CA ASP A 13 5.63 3.17 -6.51
C ASP A 13 4.44 2.21 -6.43
N MET A 14 3.98 1.88 -5.22
CA MET A 14 2.75 1.11 -5.01
C MET A 14 1.54 1.81 -5.66
N LEU A 15 1.42 3.14 -5.49
CA LEU A 15 0.33 3.90 -6.10
C LEU A 15 0.44 3.98 -7.64
N GLN A 16 1.65 3.89 -8.19
CA GLN A 16 1.86 3.76 -9.65
C GLN A 16 1.46 2.37 -10.17
N VAL A 17 1.66 1.32 -9.36
CA VAL A 17 1.21 -0.05 -9.69
C VAL A 17 -0.31 -0.08 -9.84
N ASP A 18 -1.03 0.42 -8.84
CA ASP A 18 -2.47 0.57 -8.94
C ASP A 18 -2.98 1.72 -8.05
N PRO A 19 -3.69 2.72 -8.62
CA PRO A 19 -4.21 3.84 -7.82
C PRO A 19 -5.30 3.41 -6.83
N GLY A 20 -5.88 2.22 -6.98
CA GLY A 20 -6.83 1.65 -6.02
C GLY A 20 -6.19 1.17 -4.72
N ILE A 21 -4.85 1.16 -4.61
CA ILE A 21 -4.15 0.87 -3.35
C ILE A 21 -4.34 2.01 -2.34
N ALA A 22 -4.40 3.27 -2.80
CA ALA A 22 -4.59 4.43 -1.92
C ALA A 22 -5.81 4.30 -0.98
N PRO A 23 -7.05 4.07 -1.48
CA PRO A 23 -8.21 3.96 -0.59
C PRO A 23 -8.14 2.76 0.37
N ILE A 24 -7.41 1.70 0.02
CA ILE A 24 -7.20 0.53 0.89
C ILE A 24 -6.31 0.91 2.06
N LEU A 25 -5.16 1.51 1.79
CA LEU A 25 -4.24 1.97 2.83
C LEU A 25 -4.90 3.02 3.73
N MET A 26 -5.66 3.95 3.15
CA MET A 26 -6.43 4.94 3.92
C MET A 26 -7.45 4.28 4.85
N ALA A 27 -8.16 3.24 4.38
CA ALA A 27 -9.11 2.48 5.20
C ALA A 27 -8.42 1.75 6.36
N SER A 28 -7.17 1.33 6.18
CA SER A 28 -6.34 0.71 7.22
C SER A 28 -5.67 1.71 8.17
N GLY A 29 -5.94 3.01 8.04
CA GLY A 29 -5.44 4.06 8.94
C GLY A 29 -4.36 4.97 8.35
N MET A 30 -3.88 4.70 7.13
CA MET A 30 -2.84 5.51 6.44
C MET A 30 -3.47 6.72 5.71
N HIS A 31 -4.19 7.57 6.43
CA HIS A 31 -4.84 8.75 5.83
C HIS A 31 -3.84 9.75 5.20
N CYS A 32 -2.59 9.73 5.64
CA CYS A 32 -1.53 10.61 5.18
C CYS A 32 -0.79 10.10 3.92
N ILE A 33 -1.21 8.99 3.31
CA ILE A 33 -0.56 8.38 2.13
C ILE A 33 -0.47 9.32 0.91
N GLY A 34 -1.36 10.32 0.85
CA GLY A 34 -1.36 11.36 -0.19
C GLY A 34 -0.42 12.54 0.08
N CYS A 35 0.19 12.62 1.26
CA CYS A 35 1.14 13.68 1.57
C CYS A 35 2.50 13.41 0.90
N PRO A 36 3.16 14.44 0.34
CA PRO A 36 4.42 14.26 -0.38
C PRO A 36 5.54 13.66 0.50
N SER A 37 5.49 13.86 1.82
CA SER A 37 6.42 13.20 2.75
C SER A 37 6.23 11.69 2.80
N ALA A 38 4.99 11.22 2.98
CA ALA A 38 4.68 9.80 3.07
C ALA A 38 4.94 9.06 1.75
N GLN A 39 4.76 9.73 0.60
CA GLN A 39 5.02 9.13 -0.71
C GLN A 39 6.50 8.79 -0.95
N GLY A 40 7.41 9.46 -0.26
CA GLY A 40 8.86 9.19 -0.33
C GLY A 40 9.33 8.10 0.64
N GLU A 41 8.46 7.61 1.52
CA GLU A 41 8.77 6.59 2.51
C GLU A 41 8.34 5.19 2.03
N SER A 42 9.01 4.16 2.56
CA SER A 42 8.54 2.78 2.42
C SER A 42 7.27 2.57 3.26
N LEU A 43 6.43 1.63 2.86
CA LEU A 43 5.22 1.30 3.61
C LEU A 43 5.53 0.89 5.06
N GLU A 44 6.62 0.15 5.28
CA GLU A 44 7.08 -0.26 6.61
C GLU A 44 7.41 0.92 7.52
N GLU A 45 8.22 1.88 7.06
CA GLU A 45 8.61 3.06 7.83
C GLU A 45 7.38 3.88 8.22
N ALA A 46 6.49 4.13 7.26
CA ALA A 46 5.26 4.87 7.50
C ALA A 46 4.33 4.10 8.45
N ALA A 47 4.22 2.79 8.34
CA ALA A 47 3.42 1.96 9.25
C ALA A 47 3.98 2.00 10.69
N ILE A 48 5.31 1.95 10.86
CA ILE A 48 5.97 2.01 12.17
C ILE A 48 5.66 3.33 12.89
N VAL A 49 5.73 4.47 12.19
CA VAL A 49 5.41 5.80 12.75
C VAL A 49 3.96 5.88 13.24
N HIS A 50 3.06 5.16 12.57
CA HIS A 50 1.64 5.10 12.89
C HIS A 50 1.25 3.93 13.80
N GLY A 51 2.20 3.06 14.20
CA GLY A 51 1.95 1.88 15.02
C GLY A 51 1.07 0.81 14.33
N LEU A 52 1.11 0.75 13.00
CA LEU A 52 0.37 -0.20 12.18
C LEU A 52 1.26 -1.37 11.76
N ASP A 53 0.65 -2.51 11.47
CA ASP A 53 1.37 -3.68 10.98
C ASP A 53 1.53 -3.61 9.45
N ALA A 54 2.76 -3.37 8.99
CA ALA A 54 3.06 -3.29 7.56
C ALA A 54 2.76 -4.61 6.82
N GLY A 55 2.85 -5.76 7.51
CA GLY A 55 2.52 -7.06 6.93
C GLY A 55 1.03 -7.18 6.61
N GLU A 56 0.16 -6.76 7.54
CA GLU A 56 -1.29 -6.75 7.33
C GLU A 56 -1.70 -5.81 6.20
N LEU A 57 -1.06 -4.64 6.10
CA LEU A 57 -1.27 -3.70 4.99
C LEU A 57 -0.91 -4.33 3.63
N VAL A 58 0.26 -4.95 3.54
CA VAL A 58 0.72 -5.64 2.32
C VAL A 58 -0.19 -6.79 1.94
N ASP A 59 -0.63 -7.60 2.91
CA ASP A 59 -1.53 -8.72 2.66
C ASP A 59 -2.89 -8.24 2.13
N THR A 60 -3.43 -7.18 2.74
CA THR A 60 -4.68 -6.55 2.29
C THR A 60 -4.57 -6.03 0.86
N VAL A 61 -3.47 -5.34 0.56
CA VAL A 61 -3.21 -4.79 -0.78
C VAL A 61 -3.02 -5.90 -1.82
N ASN A 62 -2.18 -6.90 -1.51
CA ASN A 62 -1.96 -8.03 -2.41
C ASN A 62 -3.24 -8.84 -2.64
N THR A 63 -4.07 -9.02 -1.62
CA THR A 63 -5.39 -9.64 -1.74
C THR A 63 -6.30 -8.86 -2.69
N TYR A 64 -6.30 -7.53 -2.61
CA TYR A 64 -7.03 -6.69 -3.56
C TYR A 64 -6.51 -6.83 -4.99
N LEU A 65 -5.18 -6.76 -5.19
CA LEU A 65 -4.57 -6.89 -6.52
C LEU A 65 -4.86 -8.27 -7.13
N ALA A 66 -4.75 -9.34 -6.35
CA ALA A 66 -5.08 -10.69 -6.78
C ALA A 66 -6.57 -10.84 -7.17
N LYS A 67 -7.48 -10.23 -6.39
CA LYS A 67 -8.92 -10.19 -6.72
C LYS A 67 -9.17 -9.41 -8.00
N LYS A 68 -8.45 -8.30 -8.22
CA LYS A 68 -8.59 -7.47 -9.41
C LYS A 68 -8.10 -8.20 -10.66
N GLU A 69 -6.98 -8.93 -10.58
CA GLU A 69 -6.49 -9.77 -11.69
C GLU A 69 -7.46 -10.88 -12.07
N THR A 70 -8.21 -11.44 -11.12
CA THR A 70 -9.22 -12.49 -11.39
C THR A 70 -10.54 -11.96 -11.98
N GLN A 71 -10.72 -10.64 -12.00
CA GLN A 71 -11.92 -9.97 -12.51
C GLN A 71 -11.69 -9.27 -13.86
N ALA A 72 -10.52 -9.46 -14.48
CA ALA A 72 -10.13 -8.89 -15.77
C ALA A 72 -10.22 -9.89 -16.93
#